data_AF-A0A015JYN0-F1
#
_entry.id   AF-A0A015JYN0-F1
#
_cell.length_a   1.000
_cell.length_b   1.000
_cell.length_c   1.000
_cell.angle_alpha   90.00
_cell.angle_beta   90.00
_cell.angle_gamma   90.00
#
_symmetry.space_group_name_H-M   'P 1'
#
loop_
_entity.id
_entity.type
_entity.pdbx_description
1 polymer ?
#
loop_
_entity_poly.entity_id
_entity_poly.type
_entity_poly.pdbx_seq_one_letter_code
_entity_poly.pdbx_strand_id
1 'polypeptide(L)'
;MAKMSFIILFIMVIFAFQPANVNAGPIAYAVCQSACNIGWVSCYASAGLVAGTVTGGLGTPFAAIACNVAQGACMAGCIGLLTAPTP
;
A
#
# COMPACT_ATOMS: atom_id res chain seq x y z
N MET A 1 33.26 -15.59 36.49
CA MET A 1 31.89 -16.13 36.55
C MET A 1 30.81 -15.05 36.56
N ALA A 2 30.96 -13.93 37.27
CA ALA A 2 29.98 -12.81 37.23
C ALA A 2 29.81 -12.15 35.84
N LYS A 3 30.87 -12.12 35.02
CA LYS A 3 30.89 -11.47 33.70
C LYS A 3 30.08 -12.22 32.63
N MET A 4 29.95 -13.54 32.75
CA MET A 4 29.17 -14.38 31.83
C MET A 4 27.66 -14.23 32.06
N SER A 5 27.25 -14.08 33.33
CA SER A 5 25.86 -13.83 33.72
C SER A 5 25.36 -12.46 33.22
N PHE A 6 26.22 -11.43 33.27
CA PHE A 6 25.87 -10.10 32.79
C PHE A 6 25.67 -10.07 31.26
N ILE A 7 26.49 -10.80 30.52
CA ILE A 7 26.35 -10.94 29.05
C ILE A 7 25.04 -11.66 28.70
N ILE A 8 24.71 -12.74 29.42
CA ILE A 8 23.46 -13.49 29.19
C ILE A 8 22.23 -12.63 29.52
N LEU A 9 22.28 -11.86 30.61
CA LEU A 9 21.21 -10.93 30.98
C LEU A 9 21.05 -9.82 29.93
N PHE A 10 22.16 -9.28 29.43
CA PHE A 10 22.16 -8.23 28.40
C PHE A 10 21.60 -8.76 27.07
N ILE A 11 21.94 -10.00 26.69
CA ILE A 11 21.38 -10.67 25.50
C ILE A 11 19.88 -10.93 25.66
N MET A 12 19.41 -11.39 26.83
CA MET A 12 17.98 -11.59 27.09
C MET A 12 17.19 -10.28 27.02
N VAL A 13 17.73 -9.17 27.55
CA VAL A 13 17.08 -7.86 27.50
C VAL A 13 17.01 -7.35 26.06
N ILE A 14 18.04 -7.55 25.24
CA ILE A 14 18.03 -7.18 23.81
C ILE A 14 16.99 -8.01 23.04
N PHE A 15 16.87 -9.30 23.32
CA PHE A 15 15.90 -10.19 22.65
C PHE A 15 14.44 -9.87 23.06
N ALA A 16 14.22 -9.46 24.31
CA ALA A 16 12.92 -9.01 24.82
C ALA A 16 12.46 -7.64 24.27
N PHE A 17 13.41 -6.84 23.77
CA PHE A 17 13.17 -5.55 23.12
C PHE A 17 13.26 -5.61 21.59
N GLN A 18 13.27 -6.80 20.98
CA GLN A 18 12.97 -6.88 19.56
C GLN A 18 11.51 -6.44 19.36
N PRO A 19 11.24 -5.33 18.65
CA PRO A 19 9.89 -5.12 18.20
C PRO A 19 9.62 -6.29 17.25
N ALA A 20 8.57 -7.05 17.50
CA ALA A 20 7.96 -7.88 16.48
C ALA A 20 7.41 -6.93 15.40
N ASN A 21 8.30 -6.33 14.62
CA ASN A 21 7.97 -5.51 13.48
C ASN A 21 7.47 -6.47 12.42
N VAL A 22 6.19 -6.83 12.50
CA VAL A 22 5.46 -7.31 11.35
C VAL A 22 5.49 -6.14 10.38
N ASN A 23 6.39 -6.20 9.41
CA ASN A 23 6.48 -5.23 8.32
C ASN A 23 5.37 -5.52 7.31
N ALA A 24 4.11 -5.52 7.77
CA ALA A 24 2.96 -5.65 6.90
C ALA A 24 2.58 -4.32 6.24
N GLY A 25 3.23 -3.19 6.58
CA GLY A 25 2.96 -1.88 5.98
C GLY A 25 3.04 -1.91 4.45
N PRO A 26 4.16 -2.37 3.86
CA PRO A 26 4.28 -2.53 2.41
C PRO A 26 3.23 -3.48 1.81
N ILE A 27 2.80 -4.52 2.53
CA ILE A 27 1.76 -5.44 2.09
C ILE A 27 0.39 -4.73 2.08
N ALA A 28 0.07 -3.99 3.14
CA ALA A 28 -1.16 -3.22 3.25
C ALA A 28 -1.25 -2.12 2.18
N TYR A 29 -0.12 -1.47 1.87
CA TYR A 29 0.00 -0.56 0.73
C TYR A 29 -0.31 -1.27 -0.60
N ALA A 30 0.30 -2.45 -0.84
CA ALA A 30 0.07 -3.22 -2.07
C ALA A 30 -1.40 -3.66 -2.23
N VAL A 31 -2.05 -4.06 -1.13
CA VAL A 31 -3.48 -4.41 -1.13
C VAL A 31 -4.34 -3.18 -1.43
N CYS A 32 -4.05 -2.03 -0.82
CA CYS A 32 -4.75 -0.77 -1.10
C CYS A 32 -4.64 -0.36 -2.58
N GLN A 33 -3.43 -0.40 -3.14
CA GLN A 33 -3.18 -0.11 -4.55
C GLN A 33 -3.94 -1.08 -5.47
N SER A 34 -3.98 -2.36 -5.12
CA SER A 34 -4.70 -3.38 -5.88
C SER A 34 -6.21 -3.12 -5.89
N ALA A 35 -6.77 -2.75 -4.74
CA ALA A 35 -8.18 -2.37 -4.64
C ALA A 35 -8.52 -1.12 -5.48
N CYS A 36 -7.65 -0.07 -5.44
CA CYS A 36 -7.82 1.10 -6.29
C CYS A 36 -7.80 0.74 -7.80
N ASN A 37 -6.92 -0.19 -8.22
CA ASN A 37 -6.87 -0.68 -9.60
C ASN A 37 -8.14 -1.45 -9.99
N ILE A 38 -8.67 -2.30 -9.12
CA ILE A 38 -9.94 -3.01 -9.36
C ILE A 38 -11.09 -2.00 -9.52
N GLY A 39 -11.13 -0.98 -8.66
CA GLY A 39 -12.11 0.11 -8.75
C GLY A 39 -12.00 0.88 -10.07
N TRP A 40 -10.78 1.17 -10.52
CA TRP A 40 -10.54 1.82 -11.81
C TRP A 40 -11.04 1.00 -13.00
N VAL A 41 -10.72 -0.30 -13.04
CA VAL A 41 -11.22 -1.22 -14.09
C VAL A 41 -12.75 -1.26 -14.07
N SER A 42 -13.36 -1.29 -12.89
CA SER A 42 -14.83 -1.31 -12.73
C SER A 42 -15.47 0.00 -13.20
N CYS A 43 -14.85 1.15 -12.90
CA CYS A 43 -15.30 2.46 -13.37
C CYS A 43 -15.26 2.54 -14.90
N TYR A 44 -14.15 2.11 -15.52
CA TYR A 44 -14.04 2.01 -16.98
C TYR A 44 -15.11 1.10 -17.58
N ALA A 45 -15.30 -0.09 -17.02
CA ALA A 45 -16.31 -1.04 -17.49
C ALA A 45 -17.73 -0.48 -17.42
N SER A 46 -18.08 0.24 -16.34
CA SER A 46 -19.40 0.90 -16.21
C SER A 46 -19.64 1.98 -17.26
N ALA A 47 -18.57 2.58 -17.79
CA ALA A 47 -18.61 3.55 -18.87
C ALA A 47 -18.53 2.91 -20.27
N GLY A 48 -18.52 1.58 -20.37
CA GLY A 48 -18.35 0.85 -21.64
C GLY A 48 -16.93 0.95 -22.22
N LEU A 49 -15.94 1.30 -21.40
CA LEU A 49 -14.55 1.47 -21.79
C LEU A 49 -13.71 0.27 -21.33
N VAL A 50 -12.63 -0.01 -22.05
CA VAL A 50 -11.63 -1.00 -21.64
C VAL A 50 -10.45 -0.29 -21.01
N ALA A 51 -10.10 -0.70 -19.80
CA ALA A 51 -8.95 -0.20 -19.07
C ALA A 51 -7.66 -0.30 -19.93
N GLY A 52 -6.92 0.80 -20.03
CA GLY A 52 -5.63 0.86 -20.73
C GLY A 52 -5.70 1.06 -22.25
N THR A 53 -6.89 1.12 -22.85
CA THR A 53 -7.03 1.38 -24.30
C THR A 53 -7.20 2.86 -24.65
N VAL A 54 -7.52 3.68 -23.65
CA VAL A 54 -7.77 5.11 -23.82
C VAL A 54 -6.46 5.87 -23.70
N THR A 55 -6.07 6.58 -24.76
CA THR A 55 -4.93 7.49 -24.75
C THR A 55 -5.34 8.88 -24.25
N GLY A 56 -4.40 9.61 -23.65
CA GLY A 56 -4.61 11.00 -23.24
C GLY A 56 -4.54 11.94 -24.45
N GLY A 57 -5.59 12.74 -24.68
CA GLY A 57 -5.66 13.70 -25.77
C GLY A 57 -6.99 14.46 -25.84
N LEU A 58 -7.14 15.33 -26.84
CA LEU A 58 -8.32 16.22 -26.97
C LEU A 58 -9.64 15.48 -27.27
N GLY A 59 -9.62 14.16 -27.45
CA GLY A 59 -10.81 13.31 -27.63
C GLY A 59 -11.02 12.28 -26.52
N THR A 60 -10.28 12.37 -25.41
CA THR A 60 -10.42 11.40 -24.31
C THR A 60 -11.84 11.45 -23.72
N PRO A 61 -12.54 10.32 -23.58
CA PRO A 61 -13.85 10.28 -22.95
C PRO A 61 -13.82 10.89 -21.54
N PHE A 62 -14.78 11.75 -21.22
CA PHE A 62 -14.84 12.39 -19.90
C PHE A 62 -14.88 11.36 -18.75
N ALA A 63 -15.58 10.24 -18.97
CA ALA A 63 -15.63 9.13 -18.02
C ALA A 63 -14.24 8.53 -17.75
N ALA A 64 -13.39 8.38 -18.77
CA ALA A 64 -12.02 7.91 -18.59
C ALA A 64 -11.22 8.90 -17.73
N ILE A 65 -11.31 10.21 -18.01
CA ILE A 65 -10.63 11.25 -17.23
C ILE A 65 -11.06 11.15 -15.75
N ALA A 66 -12.36 11.10 -15.49
CA ALA A 66 -12.90 11.00 -14.13
C ALA A 66 -12.42 9.73 -13.39
N CYS A 67 -12.46 8.56 -14.05
CA CYS A 67 -11.98 7.31 -13.46
C CYS A 67 -10.48 7.36 -13.12
N ASN A 68 -9.64 7.94 -13.98
CA ASN A 68 -8.19 8.07 -13.69
C ASN A 68 -7.91 9.05 -12.55
N VAL A 69 -8.64 10.16 -12.49
CA VAL A 69 -8.54 11.12 -11.37
C VAL A 69 -8.93 10.46 -10.05
N ALA A 70 -10.03 9.69 -10.05
CA ALA A 70 -10.47 8.94 -8.88
C ALA A 70 -9.44 7.88 -8.44
N GLN A 71 -8.86 7.14 -9.40
CA GLN A 71 -7.76 6.20 -9.13
C GLN A 71 -6.58 6.90 -8.48
N GLY A 72 -6.12 8.03 -9.05
CA GLY A 72 -4.99 8.79 -8.50
C GLY A 72 -5.23 9.26 -7.07
N ALA A 73 -6.44 9.77 -6.78
CA ALA A 73 -6.83 10.17 -5.43
C ALA A 73 -6.87 8.98 -4.45
N CYS A 74 -7.40 7.84 -4.87
CA CYS A 74 -7.40 6.59 -4.09
C CYS A 74 -5.98 6.16 -3.75
N MET A 75 -5.09 6.12 -4.75
CA MET A 75 -3.70 5.72 -4.57
C MET A 75 -2.90 6.68 -3.70
N ALA A 76 -3.15 7.99 -3.80
CA ALA A 76 -2.54 8.98 -2.91
C ALA A 76 -2.94 8.74 -1.45
N GLY A 77 -4.18 8.34 -1.19
CA GLY A 77 -4.66 7.95 0.13
C GLY A 77 -3.94 6.71 0.71
N CYS A 78 -3.38 5.84 -0.15
CA CYS A 78 -2.70 4.63 0.30
C CYS A 78 -1.33 4.90 0.97
N ILE A 79 -0.73 6.10 0.81
CA ILE A 79 0.64 6.41 1.28
C ILE A 79 0.84 6.11 2.77
N GLY A 80 -0.16 6.38 3.61
CA GLY A 80 -0.07 6.12 5.05
C GLY A 80 0.14 4.65 5.41
N LEU A 81 -0.31 3.72 4.57
CA LEU A 81 -0.15 2.28 4.81
C LEU A 81 1.29 1.82 4.58
N LEU A 82 2.09 2.55 3.79
CA LEU A 82 3.47 2.16 3.49
C LEU A 82 4.37 2.21 4.74
N THR A 83 4.13 3.18 5.62
CA THR A 83 4.93 3.42 6.83
C THR A 83 4.20 3.05 8.12
N ALA A 84 2.89 2.78 8.05
CA ALA A 84 2.11 2.38 9.21
C ALA A 84 2.57 0.98 9.70
N PRO A 85 2.95 0.85 10.99
CA PRO A 85 3.09 -0.45 11.62
C PRO A 85 1.73 -1.15 11.57
N THR A 86 1.67 -2.30 10.90
CA THR A 86 0.45 -3.11 10.79
C THR A 86 0.76 -4.46 11.44
N PRO A 87 -0.07 -4.89 12.42
CA PRO A 87 0.19 -6.09 13.23
C PRO A 87 0.12 -7.39 12.42
#